data_AF-H2YQT6-F1
#
_entry.id   AF-H2YQT6-F1
#
_cell.length_a   1.000
_cell.length_b   1.000
_cell.length_c   1.000
_cell.angle_alpha   90.00
_cell.angle_beta   90.00
_cell.angle_gamma   90.00
#
_symmetry.space_group_name_H-M   'P 1'
#
loop_
_entity.id
_entity.type
_entity.pdbx_description
1 polymer ?
#
loop_
_entity_poly.entity_id
_entity_poly.type
_entity_poly.pdbx_seq_one_letter_code
_entity_poly.pdbx_strand_id
1 'polypeptide(L)'
;VTNKGNRKLAYKLFKHALALSPRFTEALNKFGEFLEHENVIQADLLYQRALSCDPGYTTAVMNRRRTAPVVAEHDKTVFAEIDKQKKELYKYSAHHPTLRSAMKEFYYQHIYHTVALEGNTMSLDEIRKIIDLKIAVSGKSIVEHNEVVGIAEALKYMNNTLLVKVGNITVHDIKSIHKRVLGFVDPFGAGEFRNNQVFVGRHIPPHPDDVDIFMEQFEEWLNSEEVVHLHPVEYAAIAHYRLVYIHPFVDGNGRTARLLMNFILMKNGFPPVSVEVKDRWEYYETLIAANEGDIRPFVRFIARCTSKTLEDYLFAAELPYLNSNDPEYFKAGYSTFLPNP
;
A
#
# COMPACT_ATOMS: atom_id res chain seq x y z
N VAL A 1 -12.07 32.35 -28.04
CA VAL A 1 -11.23 31.85 -26.92
C VAL A 1 -11.73 30.45 -26.58
N THR A 2 -10.92 29.43 -26.81
CA THR A 2 -11.36 28.03 -26.97
C THR A 2 -11.95 27.43 -25.69
N ASN A 3 -12.99 26.60 -25.81
CA ASN A 3 -13.66 25.86 -24.69
C ASN A 3 -12.68 25.16 -23.72
N LYS A 4 -11.50 24.76 -24.22
CA LYS A 4 -10.42 24.15 -23.41
C LYS A 4 -9.81 25.11 -22.38
N GLY A 5 -9.73 26.42 -22.67
CA GLY A 5 -9.21 27.43 -21.75
C GLY A 5 -10.10 27.63 -20.53
N ASN A 6 -11.42 27.71 -20.77
CA ASN A 6 -12.42 27.84 -19.72
C ASN A 6 -12.49 26.59 -18.83
N ARG A 7 -12.32 25.39 -19.41
CA ARG A 7 -12.31 24.12 -18.66
C ARG A 7 -11.13 24.02 -17.68
N LYS A 8 -9.91 24.37 -18.12
CA LYS A 8 -8.73 24.40 -17.23
C LYS A 8 -8.89 25.40 -16.08
N LEU A 9 -9.48 26.56 -16.35
CA LEU A 9 -9.77 27.55 -15.33
C LEU A 9 -10.81 27.03 -14.32
N ALA A 10 -11.92 26.45 -14.80
CA ALA A 10 -12.95 25.86 -13.94
C ALA A 10 -12.38 24.78 -13.00
N TYR A 11 -11.53 23.89 -13.53
CA TYR A 11 -10.85 22.87 -12.71
C TYR A 11 -9.99 23.49 -11.59
N LYS A 12 -9.22 24.55 -11.90
CA LYS A 12 -8.42 25.27 -10.90
C LYS A 12 -9.29 25.94 -9.84
N LEU A 13 -10.43 26.53 -10.25
CA LEU A 13 -11.36 27.18 -9.34
C LEU A 13 -12.01 26.17 -8.39
N PHE A 14 -12.45 25.00 -8.87
CA PHE A 14 -12.96 23.94 -8.00
C PHE A 14 -11.91 23.47 -6.99
N LYS A 15 -10.66 23.23 -7.44
CA LYS A 15 -9.57 22.87 -6.53
C LYS A 15 -9.31 23.95 -5.49
N HIS A 16 -9.32 25.22 -5.87
CA HIS A 16 -9.09 26.32 -4.94
C HIS A 16 -10.23 26.44 -3.92
N ALA A 17 -11.49 26.31 -4.36
CA ALA A 17 -12.65 26.32 -3.47
C ALA A 17 -12.58 25.19 -2.44
N LEU A 18 -12.21 23.97 -2.86
CA LEU A 18 -12.05 22.83 -1.96
C LEU A 18 -10.79 22.91 -1.09
N ALA A 19 -9.75 23.62 -1.52
CA ALA A 19 -8.59 23.89 -0.67
C ALA A 19 -8.95 24.85 0.48
N LEU A 20 -9.82 25.84 0.23
CA LEU A 20 -10.31 26.76 1.24
C LEU A 20 -11.37 26.13 2.15
N SER A 21 -12.27 25.33 1.58
CA SER A 21 -13.34 24.63 2.32
C SER A 21 -13.48 23.19 1.83
N PRO A 22 -12.71 22.24 2.40
CA PRO A 22 -12.69 20.84 1.95
C PRO A 22 -14.03 20.11 2.10
N ARG A 23 -14.88 20.57 3.02
CA ARG A 23 -16.20 19.99 3.32
C ARG A 23 -17.36 20.73 2.65
N PHE A 24 -17.09 21.56 1.65
CA PHE A 24 -18.14 22.30 0.94
C PHE A 24 -18.92 21.39 -0.02
N THR A 25 -20.05 20.85 0.45
CA THR A 25 -20.89 19.85 -0.23
C THR A 25 -21.27 20.25 -1.66
N GLU A 26 -21.72 21.48 -1.89
CA GLU A 26 -22.12 21.94 -3.22
C GLU A 26 -20.93 21.97 -4.20
N ALA A 27 -19.77 22.47 -3.76
CA ALA A 27 -18.57 22.50 -4.59
C ALA A 27 -18.05 21.09 -4.90
N LEU A 28 -18.11 20.16 -3.94
CA LEU A 28 -17.77 18.74 -4.16
C LEU A 28 -18.68 18.14 -5.25
N ASN A 29 -20.00 18.29 -5.13
CA ASN A 29 -20.94 17.75 -6.11
C ASN A 29 -20.76 18.41 -7.50
N LYS A 30 -20.66 19.74 -7.56
CA LYS A 30 -20.47 20.46 -8.83
C LYS A 30 -19.15 20.10 -9.51
N PHE A 31 -18.11 19.86 -8.73
CA PHE A 31 -16.85 19.40 -9.27
C PHE A 31 -16.95 17.96 -9.79
N GLY A 32 -17.72 17.09 -9.12
CA GLY A 32 -18.05 15.77 -9.61
C GLY A 32 -18.75 15.82 -10.97
N GLU A 33 -19.80 16.64 -11.08
CA GLU A 33 -20.55 16.84 -12.33
C GLU A 33 -19.65 17.31 -13.48
N PHE A 34 -18.70 18.19 -13.17
CA PHE A 34 -17.71 18.69 -14.12
C PHE A 34 -16.77 17.60 -14.64
N LEU A 35 -16.35 16.67 -13.77
CA LEU A 35 -15.39 15.62 -14.08
C LEU A 35 -16.01 14.36 -14.69
N GLU A 36 -17.31 14.15 -14.52
CA GLU A 36 -17.94 12.85 -14.73
C GLU A 36 -17.70 12.23 -16.12
N HIS A 37 -17.72 13.05 -17.17
CA HIS A 37 -17.45 12.61 -18.55
C HIS A 37 -15.99 12.28 -18.83
N GLU A 38 -15.05 12.81 -18.04
CA GLU A 38 -13.60 12.60 -18.22
C GLU A 38 -13.03 11.57 -17.24
N ASN A 39 -13.55 11.55 -16.02
CA ASN A 39 -13.08 10.69 -14.95
C ASN A 39 -14.23 10.37 -13.99
N VAL A 40 -15.03 9.36 -14.36
CA VAL A 40 -16.18 8.89 -13.57
C VAL A 40 -15.78 8.42 -12.17
N ILE A 41 -14.58 7.87 -12.00
CA ILE A 41 -14.07 7.40 -10.71
C ILE A 41 -13.85 8.58 -9.76
N GLN A 42 -13.21 9.65 -10.25
CA GLN A 42 -13.00 10.86 -9.46
C GLN A 42 -14.33 11.58 -9.18
N ALA A 43 -15.26 11.57 -10.13
CA ALA A 43 -16.59 12.13 -9.92
C ALA A 43 -17.35 11.37 -8.82
N ASP A 44 -17.37 10.04 -8.86
CA ASP A 44 -18.00 9.21 -7.83
C ASP A 44 -17.41 9.43 -6.44
N LEU A 45 -16.08 9.57 -6.35
CA LEU A 45 -15.41 9.91 -5.10
C LEU A 45 -15.87 11.27 -4.55
N LEU A 46 -15.99 12.28 -5.42
CA LEU A 46 -16.47 13.60 -5.01
C LEU A 46 -17.92 13.56 -4.54
N TYR A 47 -18.78 12.77 -5.18
CA TYR A 47 -20.15 12.56 -4.71
C TYR A 47 -20.18 11.85 -3.36
N GLN A 48 -19.36 10.83 -3.15
CA GLN A 48 -19.25 10.15 -1.86
C GLN A 48 -18.78 11.11 -0.75
N ARG A 49 -17.77 11.94 -1.03
CA ARG A 49 -17.30 12.96 -0.06
C ARG A 49 -18.36 14.01 0.25
N ALA A 50 -19.16 14.40 -0.74
CA ALA A 50 -20.31 15.28 -0.52
C ALA A 50 -21.31 14.62 0.43
N LEU A 51 -21.61 13.33 0.26
CA LEU A 51 -22.51 12.57 1.14
C LEU A 51 -21.93 12.30 2.53
N SER A 52 -20.62 12.16 2.68
CA SER A 52 -19.97 12.12 4.01
C SER A 52 -20.11 13.46 4.75
N CYS A 53 -20.25 14.57 4.03
CA CYS A 53 -20.46 15.90 4.63
C CYS A 53 -21.94 16.16 4.92
N ASP A 54 -22.82 15.84 3.98
CA ASP A 54 -24.27 15.95 4.09
C ASP A 54 -24.95 14.72 3.46
N PRO A 55 -25.32 13.71 4.28
CA PRO A 55 -25.96 12.49 3.79
C PRO A 55 -27.30 12.73 3.09
N GLY A 56 -27.95 13.87 3.33
CA GLY A 56 -29.25 14.22 2.76
C GLY A 56 -29.16 14.95 1.41
N TYR A 57 -27.96 15.22 0.90
CA TYR A 57 -27.77 16.03 -0.31
C TYR A 57 -28.23 15.29 -1.58
N THR A 58 -29.49 15.52 -1.96
CA THR A 58 -30.24 14.74 -2.96
C THR A 58 -29.57 14.64 -4.33
N THR A 59 -28.92 15.71 -4.80
CA THR A 59 -28.19 15.72 -6.08
C THR A 59 -26.99 14.80 -6.06
N ALA A 60 -26.20 14.76 -4.98
CA ALA A 60 -25.08 13.81 -4.87
C ALA A 60 -25.58 12.36 -4.76
N VAL A 61 -26.71 12.11 -4.09
CA VAL A 61 -27.33 10.78 -4.04
C VAL A 61 -27.71 10.31 -5.45
N MET A 62 -28.38 11.16 -6.23
CA MET A 62 -28.78 10.83 -7.61
C MET A 62 -27.59 10.60 -8.52
N ASN A 63 -26.58 11.47 -8.45
CA ASN A 63 -25.35 11.33 -9.23
C ASN A 63 -24.61 10.04 -8.89
N ARG A 64 -24.43 9.74 -7.59
CA ARG A 64 -23.78 8.51 -7.12
C ARG A 64 -24.54 7.25 -7.50
N ARG A 65 -25.88 7.27 -7.47
CA ARG A 65 -26.71 6.14 -7.92
C ARG A 65 -26.40 5.73 -9.36
N ARG A 66 -26.01 6.69 -10.20
CA ARG A 66 -25.66 6.48 -11.59
C ARG A 66 -24.19 6.12 -11.80
N THR A 67 -23.26 6.73 -11.05
CA THR A 67 -21.82 6.47 -11.20
C THR A 67 -21.33 5.21 -10.50
N ALA A 68 -21.91 4.86 -9.34
CA ALA A 68 -21.42 3.75 -8.53
C ALA A 68 -21.39 2.38 -9.26
N PRO A 69 -22.41 1.99 -10.05
CA PRO A 69 -22.35 0.74 -10.82
C PRO A 69 -21.25 0.76 -11.89
N VAL A 70 -21.03 1.89 -12.55
CA VAL A 70 -19.99 2.06 -13.58
C VAL A 70 -18.60 1.92 -12.96
N VAL A 71 -18.40 2.55 -11.80
CA VAL A 71 -17.14 2.46 -11.05
C VAL A 71 -16.91 1.05 -10.53
N ALA A 72 -17.95 0.37 -10.04
CA ALA A 72 -17.84 -1.02 -9.60
C ALA A 72 -17.43 -1.97 -10.75
N GLU A 73 -17.97 -1.77 -11.94
CA GLU A 73 -17.59 -2.56 -13.12
C GLU A 73 -16.15 -2.28 -13.57
N HIS A 74 -15.72 -1.02 -13.50
CA HIS A 74 -14.33 -0.66 -13.73
C HIS A 74 -13.39 -1.37 -12.74
N ASP A 75 -13.71 -1.35 -11.44
CA ASP A 75 -12.89 -1.97 -10.40
C ASP A 75 -12.78 -3.50 -10.60
N LYS A 76 -13.88 -4.15 -10.98
CA LYS A 76 -13.87 -5.58 -11.36
C LYS A 76 -12.96 -5.85 -12.55
N THR A 77 -12.96 -4.98 -13.56
CA THR A 77 -12.10 -5.12 -14.74
C THR A 77 -10.62 -5.01 -14.36
N VAL A 78 -10.27 -4.09 -13.45
CA VAL A 78 -8.90 -3.95 -12.93
C VAL A 78 -8.46 -5.23 -12.22
N PHE A 79 -9.29 -5.80 -11.35
CA PHE A 79 -8.96 -7.07 -10.69
C PHE A 79 -8.83 -8.24 -11.67
N ALA A 80 -9.69 -8.31 -12.69
CA ALA A 80 -9.59 -9.35 -13.71
C ALA A 80 -8.26 -9.29 -14.50
N GLU A 81 -7.74 -8.10 -14.80
CA GLU A 81 -6.44 -7.96 -15.47
C GLU A 81 -5.29 -8.36 -14.54
N ILE A 82 -5.34 -7.99 -13.25
CA ILE A 82 -4.36 -8.43 -12.25
C ILE A 82 -4.32 -9.95 -12.13
N ASP A 83 -5.48 -10.61 -12.11
CA ASP A 83 -5.57 -12.08 -12.08
C ASP A 83 -4.98 -12.71 -13.34
N LYS A 84 -5.15 -12.08 -14.50
CA LYS A 84 -4.56 -12.52 -15.76
C LYS A 84 -3.03 -12.38 -15.72
N GLN A 85 -2.50 -11.23 -15.30
CA GLN A 85 -1.05 -11.03 -15.13
C GLN A 85 -0.43 -12.06 -14.18
N LYS A 86 -1.10 -12.33 -13.05
CA LYS A 86 -0.69 -13.38 -12.12
C LYS A 86 -0.65 -14.75 -12.80
N LYS A 87 -1.70 -15.13 -13.53
CA LYS A 87 -1.73 -16.40 -14.28
C LYS A 87 -0.61 -16.51 -15.31
N GLU A 88 -0.28 -15.42 -15.99
CA GLU A 88 0.86 -15.38 -16.92
C GLU A 88 2.19 -15.60 -16.18
N LEU A 89 2.39 -14.96 -15.02
CA LEU A 89 3.61 -15.14 -14.22
C LEU A 89 3.81 -16.60 -13.79
N TYR A 90 2.72 -17.30 -13.46
CA TYR A 90 2.75 -18.72 -13.10
C TYR A 90 3.13 -19.68 -14.23
N LYS A 91 3.18 -19.22 -15.49
CA LYS A 91 3.68 -20.05 -16.61
C LYS A 91 5.20 -20.23 -16.55
N TYR A 92 5.92 -19.34 -15.87
CA TYR A 92 7.36 -19.41 -15.72
C TYR A 92 7.76 -20.32 -14.55
N SER A 93 8.85 -21.06 -14.72
CA SER A 93 9.39 -21.91 -13.64
C SER A 93 9.89 -21.06 -12.48
N ALA A 94 9.62 -21.50 -11.24
CA ALA A 94 10.22 -20.90 -10.04
C ALA A 94 11.77 -20.97 -10.03
N HIS A 95 12.36 -21.84 -10.86
CA HIS A 95 13.80 -21.95 -11.05
C HIS A 95 14.34 -21.09 -12.19
N HIS A 96 13.51 -20.25 -12.82
CA HIS A 96 13.94 -19.37 -13.90
C HIS A 96 15.06 -18.43 -13.40
N PRO A 97 16.29 -18.50 -13.93
CA PRO A 97 17.43 -17.84 -13.31
C PRO A 97 17.31 -16.30 -13.23
N THR A 98 16.79 -15.65 -14.28
CA THR A 98 16.57 -14.19 -14.27
C THR A 98 15.51 -13.78 -13.26
N LEU A 99 14.45 -14.60 -13.13
CA LEU A 99 13.37 -14.36 -12.17
C LEU A 99 13.89 -14.50 -10.74
N ARG A 100 14.75 -15.49 -10.45
CA ARG A 100 15.38 -15.61 -9.13
C ARG A 100 16.28 -14.42 -8.80
N SER A 101 17.02 -13.91 -9.78
CA SER A 101 17.84 -12.71 -9.59
C SER A 101 16.97 -11.49 -9.31
N ALA A 102 15.89 -11.30 -10.08
CA ALA A 102 14.94 -10.21 -9.88
C ALA A 102 14.19 -10.31 -8.54
N MET A 103 13.81 -11.52 -8.09
CA MET A 103 13.22 -11.72 -6.76
C MET A 103 14.16 -11.27 -5.64
N LYS A 104 15.47 -11.54 -5.78
CA LYS A 104 16.47 -11.05 -4.82
C LYS A 104 16.55 -9.52 -4.85
N GLU A 105 16.46 -8.92 -6.03
CA GLU A 105 16.44 -7.46 -6.19
C GLU A 105 15.21 -6.82 -5.54
N PHE A 106 14.02 -7.33 -5.85
CA PHE A 106 12.75 -6.86 -5.31
C PHE A 106 12.69 -6.99 -3.79
N TYR A 107 13.38 -7.97 -3.20
CA TYR A 107 13.53 -8.08 -1.75
C TYR A 107 14.22 -6.84 -1.14
N TYR A 108 15.34 -6.37 -1.72
CA TYR A 108 16.01 -5.16 -1.22
C TYR A 108 15.16 -3.91 -1.47
N GLN A 109 14.52 -3.82 -2.63
CA GLN A 109 13.66 -2.69 -2.97
C GLN A 109 12.46 -2.61 -2.01
N HIS A 110 11.90 -3.75 -1.62
CA HIS A 110 10.83 -3.80 -0.63
C HIS A 110 11.28 -3.23 0.72
N ILE A 111 12.45 -3.66 1.22
CA ILE A 111 13.04 -3.14 2.46
C ILE A 111 13.26 -1.63 2.34
N TYR A 112 13.92 -1.19 1.26
CA TYR A 112 14.20 0.21 0.99
C TYR A 112 12.94 1.07 1.02
N HIS A 113 11.92 0.71 0.24
CA HIS A 113 10.71 1.51 0.15
C HIS A 113 9.94 1.53 1.47
N THR A 114 9.84 0.40 2.18
CA THR A 114 9.08 0.36 3.44
C THR A 114 9.72 1.18 4.56
N VAL A 115 11.06 1.23 4.68
CA VAL A 115 11.72 2.09 5.67
C VAL A 115 11.78 3.54 5.21
N ALA A 116 12.00 3.77 3.91
CA ALA A 116 12.08 5.12 3.37
C ALA A 116 10.75 5.87 3.53
N LEU A 117 9.59 5.20 3.39
CA LEU A 117 8.27 5.77 3.65
C LEU A 117 8.14 6.39 5.05
N GLU A 118 8.84 5.85 6.05
CA GLU A 118 8.86 6.33 7.44
C GLU A 118 9.97 7.35 7.70
N GLY A 119 10.77 7.72 6.68
CA GLY A 119 11.79 8.76 6.77
C GLY A 119 13.23 8.26 6.86
N ASN A 120 13.46 6.95 6.82
CA ASN A 120 14.81 6.39 6.75
C ASN A 120 15.55 6.89 5.49
N THR A 121 16.80 7.31 5.65
CA THR A 121 17.58 7.99 4.60
C THR A 121 18.54 7.07 3.86
N MET A 122 18.59 5.78 4.20
CA MET A 122 19.49 4.83 3.55
C MET A 122 19.14 4.62 2.08
N SER A 123 20.15 4.60 1.24
CA SER A 123 20.05 4.21 -0.16
C SER A 123 19.92 2.69 -0.31
N LEU A 124 19.45 2.26 -1.49
CA LEU A 124 19.32 0.84 -1.80
C LEU A 124 20.66 0.09 -1.68
N ASP A 125 21.77 0.69 -2.11
CA ASP A 125 23.10 0.07 -2.04
C ASP A 125 23.62 -0.05 -0.61
N GLU A 126 23.32 0.93 0.25
CA GLU A 126 23.62 0.86 1.68
C GLU A 126 22.84 -0.29 2.34
N ILE A 127 21.54 -0.43 2.01
CA ILE A 127 20.70 -1.53 2.48
C ILE A 127 21.27 -2.89 2.03
N ARG A 128 21.68 -3.04 0.77
CA ARG A 128 22.33 -4.28 0.29
C ARG A 128 23.55 -4.64 1.14
N LYS A 129 24.42 -3.68 1.43
CA LYS A 129 25.63 -3.91 2.25
C LYS A 129 25.26 -4.37 3.66
N ILE A 130 24.24 -3.78 4.26
CA ILE A 130 23.76 -4.17 5.59
C ILE A 130 23.23 -5.61 5.57
N ILE A 131 22.42 -5.95 4.57
CA ILE A 131 21.76 -7.25 4.51
C ILE A 131 22.72 -8.38 4.13
N ASP A 132 23.55 -8.20 3.10
CA ASP A 132 24.41 -9.26 2.57
C ASP A 132 25.76 -9.35 3.29
N LEU A 133 26.38 -8.20 3.57
CA LEU A 133 27.73 -8.16 4.14
C LEU A 133 27.74 -8.00 5.65
N LYS A 134 26.60 -7.65 6.26
CA LYS A 134 26.48 -7.34 7.70
C LYS A 134 27.44 -6.22 8.15
N ILE A 135 27.70 -5.26 7.27
CA ILE A 135 28.59 -4.13 7.52
C ILE A 135 27.76 -2.89 7.86
N ALA A 136 28.19 -2.16 8.89
CA ALA A 136 27.63 -0.86 9.23
C ALA A 136 28.04 0.22 8.22
N VAL A 137 27.12 1.10 7.89
CA VAL A 137 27.30 2.22 6.96
C VAL A 137 27.66 3.48 7.74
N SER A 138 28.81 4.06 7.42
CA SER A 138 29.28 5.29 8.04
C SER A 138 28.34 6.47 7.73
N GLY A 139 28.11 7.34 8.71
CA GLY A 139 27.27 8.53 8.55
C GLY A 139 25.76 8.30 8.63
N LYS A 140 25.31 7.08 8.91
CA LYS A 140 23.89 6.74 9.15
C LYS A 140 23.64 6.40 10.62
N SER A 141 22.44 6.68 11.11
CA SER A 141 22.11 6.42 12.51
C SER A 141 21.99 4.93 12.80
N ILE A 142 22.25 4.52 14.05
CA ILE A 142 22.06 3.12 14.48
C ILE A 142 20.58 2.72 14.35
N VAL A 143 19.66 3.65 14.62
CA VAL A 143 18.22 3.43 14.45
C VAL A 143 17.90 3.04 13.01
N GLU A 144 18.37 3.79 12.02
CA GLU A 144 18.12 3.46 10.61
C GLU A 144 18.66 2.08 10.22
N HIS A 145 19.81 1.66 10.76
CA HIS A 145 20.34 0.31 10.54
C HIS A 145 19.42 -0.74 11.14
N ASN A 146 18.99 -0.51 12.38
CA ASN A 146 18.16 -1.45 13.13
C ASN A 146 16.76 -1.59 12.51
N GLU A 147 16.21 -0.54 11.90
CA GLU A 147 14.98 -0.62 11.12
C GLU A 147 15.13 -1.52 9.90
N VAL A 148 16.23 -1.36 9.13
CA VAL A 148 16.52 -2.19 7.96
C VAL A 148 16.65 -3.67 8.35
N VAL A 149 17.39 -3.94 9.44
CA VAL A 149 17.54 -5.30 9.98
C VAL A 149 16.21 -5.85 10.47
N GLY A 150 15.40 -5.04 11.15
CA GLY A 150 14.08 -5.44 11.67
C GLY A 150 13.11 -5.86 10.57
N ILE A 151 13.03 -5.08 9.48
CA ILE A 151 12.21 -5.46 8.31
C ILE A 151 12.73 -6.75 7.67
N ALA A 152 14.05 -6.90 7.52
CA ALA A 152 14.61 -8.11 6.92
C ALA A 152 14.31 -9.37 7.75
N GLU A 153 14.42 -9.29 9.08
CA GLU A 153 14.06 -10.39 9.98
C GLU A 153 12.55 -10.67 9.97
N ALA A 154 11.71 -9.63 9.86
CA ALA A 154 10.27 -9.79 9.72
C ALA A 154 9.91 -10.52 8.40
N LEU A 155 10.48 -10.11 7.26
CA LEU A 155 10.28 -10.79 5.97
C LEU A 155 10.73 -12.25 6.01
N LYS A 156 11.90 -12.52 6.60
CA LYS A 156 12.42 -13.87 6.78
C LYS A 156 11.48 -14.73 7.62
N TYR A 157 10.92 -14.18 8.69
CA TYR A 157 9.94 -14.87 9.53
C TYR A 157 8.63 -15.16 8.78
N MET A 158 8.12 -14.19 8.02
CA MET A 158 6.93 -14.42 7.20
C MET A 158 7.15 -15.55 6.21
N ASN A 159 8.28 -15.53 5.48
CA ASN A 159 8.60 -16.52 4.47
C ASN A 159 8.79 -17.93 5.05
N ASN A 160 9.47 -18.05 6.20
CA ASN A 160 9.86 -19.35 6.74
C ASN A 160 8.85 -19.93 7.74
N THR A 161 7.98 -19.10 8.33
CA THR A 161 7.06 -19.52 9.40
C THR A 161 5.61 -19.28 9.03
N LEU A 162 5.23 -18.05 8.66
CA LEU A 162 3.81 -17.73 8.45
C LEU A 162 3.25 -18.28 7.14
N LEU A 163 4.02 -18.25 6.05
CA LEU A 163 3.54 -18.76 4.75
C LEU A 163 3.38 -20.28 4.71
N VAL A 164 4.10 -21.01 5.56
CA VAL A 164 3.98 -22.47 5.69
C VAL A 164 2.98 -22.89 6.78
N LYS A 165 2.52 -21.95 7.60
CA LYS A 165 1.54 -22.18 8.67
C LYS A 165 0.17 -22.45 8.05
N VAL A 166 -0.43 -23.58 8.42
CA VAL A 166 -1.83 -23.89 8.12
C VAL A 166 -2.71 -23.24 9.18
N GLY A 167 -3.82 -22.63 8.76
CA GLY A 167 -4.84 -22.05 9.65
C GLY A 167 -4.96 -20.54 9.58
N ASN A 168 -5.56 -20.00 10.64
CA ASN A 168 -6.01 -18.62 10.76
C ASN A 168 -4.85 -17.63 10.98
N ILE A 169 -5.07 -16.39 10.55
CA ILE A 169 -4.21 -15.25 10.88
C ILE A 169 -4.64 -14.74 12.26
N THR A 170 -3.72 -14.70 13.21
CA THR A 170 -4.01 -14.35 14.62
C THR A 170 -3.36 -13.03 15.02
N VAL A 171 -3.89 -12.38 16.06
CA VAL A 171 -3.27 -11.23 16.73
C VAL A 171 -1.84 -11.58 17.15
N HIS A 172 -1.60 -12.81 17.61
CA HIS A 172 -0.25 -13.28 17.93
C HIS A 172 0.69 -13.25 16.72
N ASP A 173 0.23 -13.60 15.52
CA ASP A 173 1.04 -13.49 14.30
C ASP A 173 1.37 -12.02 14.00
N ILE A 174 0.41 -11.11 14.18
CA ILE A 174 0.62 -9.66 13.99
C ILE A 174 1.62 -9.11 15.02
N LYS A 175 1.46 -9.44 16.32
CA LYS A 175 2.44 -9.10 17.37
C LYS A 175 3.82 -9.69 17.06
N SER A 176 3.89 -10.90 16.50
CA SER A 176 5.14 -11.56 16.11
C SER A 176 5.85 -10.92 14.92
N ILE A 177 5.09 -10.40 13.94
CA ILE A 177 5.62 -9.54 12.88
C ILE A 177 6.16 -8.26 13.51
N HIS A 178 5.33 -7.54 14.27
CA HIS A 178 5.71 -6.27 14.89
C HIS A 178 6.95 -6.39 15.79
N LYS A 179 7.05 -7.47 16.57
CA LYS A 179 8.22 -7.77 17.41
C LYS A 179 9.52 -7.82 16.63
N ARG A 180 9.51 -8.27 15.38
CA ARG A 180 10.69 -8.30 14.51
C ARG A 180 10.95 -6.96 13.85
N VAL A 181 9.89 -6.26 13.44
CA VAL A 181 9.97 -4.91 12.87
C VAL A 181 10.66 -3.95 13.84
N LEU A 182 10.25 -3.95 15.11
CA LEU A 182 10.72 -2.99 16.13
C LEU A 182 11.78 -3.56 17.09
N GLY A 183 12.00 -4.87 17.12
CA GLY A 183 12.83 -5.51 18.16
C GLY A 183 14.28 -5.04 18.26
N PHE A 184 14.84 -4.49 17.17
CA PHE A 184 16.19 -3.91 17.17
C PHE A 184 16.19 -2.40 17.49
N VAL A 185 15.04 -1.73 17.43
CA VAL A 185 14.90 -0.29 17.66
C VAL A 185 14.37 -0.02 19.06
N ASP A 186 13.26 -0.66 19.43
CA ASP A 186 12.62 -0.60 20.74
C ASP A 186 12.25 -2.03 21.19
N PRO A 187 13.16 -2.76 21.83
CA PRO A 187 12.91 -4.14 22.26
C PRO A 187 11.84 -4.27 23.35
N PHE A 188 11.51 -3.20 24.07
CA PHE A 188 10.51 -3.21 25.14
C PHE A 188 9.09 -3.00 24.61
N GLY A 189 8.92 -2.10 23.64
CA GLY A 189 7.64 -1.91 22.93
C GLY A 189 7.40 -2.90 21.79
N ALA A 190 8.45 -3.59 21.33
CA ALA A 190 8.37 -4.53 20.22
C ALA A 190 7.40 -5.70 20.48
N GLY A 191 6.33 -5.71 19.70
CA GLY A 191 5.27 -6.70 19.81
C GLY A 191 4.29 -6.44 20.95
N GLU A 192 4.33 -5.31 21.64
CA GLU A 192 3.36 -4.96 22.69
C GLU A 192 2.44 -3.83 22.27
N PHE A 193 1.17 -3.92 22.66
CA PHE A 193 0.19 -2.87 22.39
C PHE A 193 0.51 -1.60 23.19
N ARG A 194 0.16 -0.45 22.61
CA ARG A 194 0.33 0.84 23.28
C ARG A 194 -0.57 0.93 24.51
N ASN A 195 -0.08 1.60 25.54
CA ASN A 195 -0.81 1.88 26.78
C ASN A 195 -1.16 3.38 26.93
N ASN A 196 -0.86 4.18 25.90
CA ASN A 196 -1.08 5.60 25.86
C ASN A 196 -1.75 6.02 24.55
N GLN A 197 -2.54 7.09 24.62
CA GLN A 197 -3.20 7.63 23.43
C GLN A 197 -2.18 8.31 22.52
N VAL A 198 -2.34 8.13 21.21
CA VAL A 198 -1.47 8.70 20.16
C VAL A 198 -2.31 9.47 19.15
N PHE A 199 -1.65 10.31 18.35
CA PHE A 199 -2.30 11.13 17.31
C PHE A 199 -1.55 10.95 15.99
N VAL A 200 -2.27 10.57 14.94
CA VAL A 200 -1.69 10.20 13.64
C VAL A 200 -2.20 11.16 12.58
N GLY A 201 -1.49 12.28 12.41
CA GLY A 201 -1.97 13.38 11.58
C GLY A 201 -3.28 13.95 12.13
N ARG A 202 -4.39 13.76 11.41
CA ARG A 202 -5.75 14.16 11.84
C ARG A 202 -6.58 13.01 12.43
N HIS A 203 -6.05 11.79 12.38
CA HIS A 203 -6.72 10.60 12.90
C HIS A 203 -6.43 10.45 14.39
N ILE A 204 -7.48 10.15 15.15
CA ILE A 204 -7.40 9.78 16.57
C ILE A 204 -7.77 8.29 16.63
N PRO A 205 -6.79 7.38 16.81
CA PRO A 205 -7.06 5.96 16.94
C PRO A 205 -7.91 5.64 18.19
N PRO A 206 -8.45 4.41 18.31
CA PRO A 206 -9.14 3.93 19.50
C PRO A 206 -8.41 4.25 20.82
N HIS A 207 -9.11 4.30 21.94
CA HIS A 207 -8.44 4.45 23.24
C HIS A 207 -7.54 3.22 23.51
N PRO A 208 -6.38 3.34 24.18
CA PRO A 208 -5.53 2.19 24.52
C PRO A 208 -6.29 1.01 25.14
N ASP A 209 -7.22 1.30 26.05
CA ASP A 209 -8.03 0.28 26.74
C ASP A 209 -8.95 -0.52 25.80
N ASP A 210 -9.24 0.01 24.60
CA ASP A 210 -10.06 -0.66 23.59
C ASP A 210 -9.22 -1.41 22.55
N VAL A 211 -7.89 -1.23 22.52
CA VAL A 211 -7.03 -1.77 21.45
C VAL A 211 -7.13 -3.30 21.36
N ASP A 212 -7.13 -4.00 22.49
CA ASP A 212 -7.28 -5.46 22.52
C ASP A 212 -8.59 -5.89 21.85
N ILE A 213 -9.71 -5.24 22.19
CA ILE A 213 -11.05 -5.52 21.65
C ILE A 213 -11.07 -5.28 20.13
N PHE A 214 -10.53 -4.16 19.66
CA PHE A 214 -10.46 -3.86 18.22
C PHE A 214 -9.57 -4.84 17.47
N MET A 215 -8.48 -5.31 18.08
CA MET A 215 -7.58 -6.30 17.48
C MET A 215 -8.20 -7.70 17.43
N GLU A 216 -8.99 -8.08 18.43
CA GLU A 216 -9.79 -9.32 18.42
C GLU A 216 -10.84 -9.28 17.31
N GLN A 217 -11.62 -8.20 17.20
CA GLN A 217 -12.58 -8.01 16.11
C GLN A 217 -11.90 -7.98 14.73
N PHE A 218 -10.68 -7.44 14.67
CA PHE A 218 -9.90 -7.46 13.44
C PHE A 218 -9.45 -8.89 13.08
N GLU A 219 -9.00 -9.70 14.04
CA GLU A 219 -8.72 -11.11 13.84
C GLU A 219 -9.97 -11.89 13.39
N GLU A 220 -11.12 -11.67 14.02
CA GLU A 220 -12.39 -12.28 13.61
C GLU A 220 -12.71 -11.97 12.14
N TRP A 221 -12.61 -10.69 11.75
CA TRP A 221 -12.83 -10.29 10.37
C TRP A 221 -11.81 -10.92 9.41
N LEU A 222 -10.51 -10.93 9.77
CA LEU A 222 -9.45 -11.53 8.95
C LEU A 222 -9.72 -13.00 8.60
N ASN A 223 -10.52 -13.70 9.42
CA ASN A 223 -10.84 -15.12 9.25
C ASN A 223 -12.34 -15.39 8.99
N SER A 224 -13.12 -14.34 8.69
CA SER A 224 -14.57 -14.43 8.46
C SER A 224 -14.93 -14.98 7.07
N GLU A 225 -16.19 -15.39 6.86
CA GLU A 225 -16.67 -15.77 5.52
C GLU A 225 -16.72 -14.57 4.56
N GLU A 226 -16.85 -13.35 5.08
CA GLU A 226 -16.88 -12.11 4.29
C GLU A 226 -15.64 -11.98 3.41
N VAL A 227 -14.45 -12.24 3.97
CA VAL A 227 -13.18 -12.05 3.24
C VAL A 227 -12.96 -13.08 2.14
N VAL A 228 -13.65 -14.23 2.20
CA VAL A 228 -13.60 -15.26 1.14
C VAL A 228 -14.23 -14.75 -0.16
N HIS A 229 -15.19 -13.83 -0.05
CA HIS A 229 -15.86 -13.21 -1.19
C HIS A 229 -15.14 -11.98 -1.74
N LEU A 230 -14.10 -11.50 -1.05
CA LEU A 230 -13.28 -10.38 -1.51
C LEU A 230 -12.20 -10.87 -2.47
N HIS A 231 -11.88 -10.03 -3.46
CA HIS A 231 -10.67 -10.26 -4.25
C HIS A 231 -9.43 -10.17 -3.33
N PRO A 232 -8.39 -11.02 -3.46
CA PRO A 232 -7.26 -11.02 -2.53
C PRO A 232 -6.53 -9.68 -2.36
N VAL A 233 -6.48 -8.87 -3.44
CA VAL A 233 -5.91 -7.52 -3.39
C VAL A 233 -6.77 -6.56 -2.57
N GLU A 234 -8.09 -6.68 -2.67
CA GLU A 234 -9.02 -5.89 -1.87
C GLU A 234 -8.96 -6.31 -0.41
N TYR A 235 -8.96 -7.62 -0.13
CA TYR A 235 -8.78 -8.15 1.22
C TYR A 235 -7.48 -7.65 1.86
N ALA A 236 -6.35 -7.72 1.16
CA ALA A 236 -5.06 -7.23 1.65
C ALA A 236 -5.07 -5.71 1.91
N ALA A 237 -5.69 -4.92 1.02
CA ALA A 237 -5.80 -3.47 1.17
C ALA A 237 -6.69 -3.09 2.37
N ILE A 238 -7.82 -3.77 2.58
CA ILE A 238 -8.70 -3.51 3.72
C ILE A 238 -8.00 -3.93 5.02
N ALA A 239 -7.31 -5.07 5.05
CA ALA A 239 -6.54 -5.52 6.21
C ALA A 239 -5.45 -4.52 6.59
N HIS A 240 -4.71 -4.02 5.59
CA HIS A 240 -3.73 -2.96 5.79
C HIS A 240 -4.36 -1.73 6.43
N TYR A 241 -5.44 -1.21 5.83
CA TYR A 241 -6.12 -0.02 6.32
C TYR A 241 -6.63 -0.20 7.76
N ARG A 242 -7.32 -1.32 8.06
CA ARG A 242 -7.86 -1.60 9.39
C ARG A 242 -6.76 -1.60 10.46
N LEU A 243 -5.60 -2.22 10.20
CA LEU A 243 -4.50 -2.21 11.15
C LEU A 243 -3.93 -0.79 11.37
N VAL A 244 -3.77 -0.01 10.31
CA VAL A 244 -3.31 1.39 10.41
C VAL A 244 -4.32 2.26 11.16
N TYR A 245 -5.62 2.00 10.97
CA TYR A 245 -6.72 2.71 11.63
C TYR A 245 -6.77 2.42 13.14
N ILE A 246 -6.68 1.14 13.53
CA ILE A 246 -6.63 0.71 14.95
C ILE A 246 -5.36 1.26 15.62
N HIS A 247 -4.26 1.28 14.88
CA HIS A 247 -2.96 1.79 15.33
C HIS A 247 -2.52 1.18 16.67
N PRO A 248 -2.42 -0.16 16.76
CA PRO A 248 -2.30 -0.85 18.05
C PRO A 248 -0.94 -0.67 18.75
N PHE A 249 0.10 -0.24 18.05
CA PHE A 249 1.46 -0.11 18.58
C PHE A 249 1.87 1.36 18.75
N VAL A 250 2.90 1.64 19.55
CA VAL A 250 3.45 3.01 19.72
C VAL A 250 4.13 3.51 18.44
N ASP A 251 4.88 2.64 17.77
CA ASP A 251 5.52 2.86 16.46
C ASP A 251 5.43 1.54 15.66
N GLY A 252 5.78 1.55 14.38
CA GLY A 252 5.85 0.35 13.54
C GLY A 252 4.54 -0.04 12.87
N ASN A 253 3.45 0.70 13.09
CA ASN A 253 2.12 0.40 12.55
C ASN A 253 2.12 0.34 11.02
N GLY A 254 2.68 1.35 10.34
CA GLY A 254 2.74 1.39 8.87
C GLY A 254 3.57 0.24 8.29
N ARG A 255 4.75 -0.02 8.87
CA ARG A 255 5.64 -1.12 8.48
C ARG A 255 4.96 -2.48 8.67
N THR A 256 4.32 -2.69 9.82
CA THR A 256 3.60 -3.93 10.14
C THR A 256 2.38 -4.13 9.24
N ALA A 257 1.63 -3.07 8.92
CA ALA A 257 0.48 -3.13 8.01
C ALA A 257 0.88 -3.50 6.59
N ARG A 258 1.98 -2.95 6.06
CA ARG A 258 2.53 -3.33 4.74
C ARG A 258 3.01 -4.78 4.72
N LEU A 259 3.60 -5.27 5.82
CA LEU A 259 3.99 -6.68 5.95
C LEU A 259 2.77 -7.60 6.05
N LEU A 260 1.73 -7.25 6.82
CA LEU A 260 0.47 -8.00 6.89
C LEU A 260 -0.23 -8.07 5.53
N MET A 261 -0.28 -6.94 4.81
CA MET A 261 -0.78 -6.88 3.42
C MET A 261 -0.04 -7.88 2.53
N ASN A 262 1.29 -7.88 2.58
CA ASN A 262 2.08 -8.81 1.78
C ASN A 262 1.94 -10.26 2.23
N PHE A 263 1.81 -10.52 3.52
CA PHE A 263 1.50 -11.86 4.00
C PHE A 263 0.19 -12.40 3.40
N ILE A 264 -0.87 -11.59 3.39
CA ILE A 264 -2.16 -11.94 2.78
C ILE A 264 -2.01 -12.18 1.26
N LEU A 265 -1.34 -11.27 0.55
CA LEU A 265 -1.11 -11.37 -0.89
C LEU A 265 -0.33 -12.65 -1.24
N MET A 266 0.75 -12.92 -0.52
CA MET A 266 1.60 -14.09 -0.73
C MET A 266 0.91 -15.40 -0.39
N LYS A 267 0.10 -15.45 0.67
CA LYS A 267 -0.76 -16.60 0.99
C LYS A 267 -1.75 -16.89 -0.15
N ASN A 268 -2.14 -15.87 -0.90
CA ASN A 268 -2.98 -15.97 -2.08
C ASN A 268 -2.21 -16.07 -3.41
N GLY A 269 -0.88 -16.31 -3.38
CA GLY A 269 -0.08 -16.54 -4.58
C GLY A 269 0.30 -15.29 -5.37
N PHE A 270 0.28 -14.11 -4.74
CA PHE A 270 0.85 -12.90 -5.33
C PHE A 270 2.31 -12.73 -4.88
N PRO A 271 3.18 -12.09 -5.68
CA PRO A 271 4.48 -11.66 -5.20
C PRO A 271 4.34 -10.58 -4.11
N PRO A 272 5.38 -10.34 -3.29
CA PRO A 272 5.40 -9.21 -2.37
C PRO A 272 5.28 -7.89 -3.13
N VAL A 273 4.29 -7.08 -2.76
CA VAL A 273 4.02 -5.77 -3.36
C VAL A 273 4.73 -4.68 -2.58
N SER A 274 5.34 -3.73 -3.30
CA SER A 274 6.00 -2.57 -2.71
C SER A 274 5.22 -1.30 -2.99
N VAL A 275 4.94 -0.54 -1.93
CA VAL A 275 4.50 0.86 -2.05
C VAL A 275 5.76 1.71 -2.17
N GLU A 276 6.00 2.30 -3.33
CA GLU A 276 7.23 3.04 -3.57
C GLU A 276 7.26 4.36 -2.82
N VAL A 277 8.46 4.75 -2.38
CA VAL A 277 8.67 6.01 -1.64
C VAL A 277 8.24 7.25 -2.42
N LYS A 278 8.29 7.20 -3.77
CA LYS A 278 7.83 8.29 -4.64
C LYS A 278 6.31 8.50 -4.58
N ASP A 279 5.57 7.43 -4.25
CA ASP A 279 4.12 7.42 -4.15
C ASP A 279 3.64 7.74 -2.73
N ARG A 280 4.55 8.12 -1.81
CA ARG A 280 4.27 8.42 -0.39
C ARG A 280 3.08 9.36 -0.23
N TRP A 281 3.03 10.43 -1.02
CA TRP A 281 1.94 11.40 -0.91
C TRP A 281 0.59 10.79 -1.27
N GLU A 282 0.52 10.06 -2.38
CA GLU A 282 -0.72 9.41 -2.81
C GLU A 282 -1.16 8.30 -1.84
N TYR A 283 -0.19 7.54 -1.30
CA TYR A 283 -0.44 6.55 -0.26
C TYR A 283 -1.12 7.16 0.98
N TYR A 284 -0.63 8.30 1.49
CA TYR A 284 -1.26 8.95 2.63
C TYR A 284 -2.60 9.61 2.28
N GLU A 285 -2.74 10.23 1.10
CA GLU A 285 -4.01 10.81 0.66
C GLU A 285 -5.12 9.76 0.56
N THR A 286 -4.81 8.56 0.07
CA THR A 286 -5.79 7.47 -0.03
C THR A 286 -6.18 6.90 1.33
N LEU A 287 -5.27 6.88 2.32
CA LEU A 287 -5.61 6.56 3.72
C LEU A 287 -6.49 7.63 4.37
N ILE A 288 -6.25 8.92 4.07
CA ILE A 288 -7.12 10.01 4.54
C ILE A 288 -8.53 9.86 3.95
N ALA A 289 -8.65 9.57 2.65
CA ALA A 289 -9.94 9.30 2.03
C ALA A 289 -10.69 8.10 2.67
N ALA A 290 -9.95 7.06 3.06
CA ALA A 290 -10.50 5.92 3.77
C ALA A 290 -11.05 6.32 5.16
N ASN A 291 -10.33 7.17 5.90
CA ASN A 291 -10.81 7.74 7.17
C ASN A 291 -12.05 8.65 7.01
N GLU A 292 -12.24 9.28 5.83
CA GLU A 292 -13.44 10.05 5.48
C GLU A 292 -14.62 9.16 5.02
N GLY A 293 -14.43 7.83 5.02
CA GLY A 293 -15.47 6.83 4.75
C GLY A 293 -15.45 6.22 3.35
N ASP A 294 -14.42 6.45 2.54
CA ASP A 294 -14.27 5.78 1.24
C ASP A 294 -12.90 5.13 1.09
N ILE A 295 -12.87 3.80 1.28
CA ILE A 295 -11.64 3.00 1.18
C ILE A 295 -11.26 2.64 -0.27
N ARG A 296 -12.17 2.82 -1.24
CA ARG A 296 -11.97 2.37 -2.63
C ARG A 296 -10.74 3.02 -3.29
N PRO A 297 -10.40 4.31 -3.06
CA PRO A 297 -9.15 4.90 -3.54
C PRO A 297 -7.92 4.15 -3.05
N PHE A 298 -7.90 3.72 -1.78
CA PHE A 298 -6.80 2.94 -1.21
C PHE A 298 -6.72 1.54 -1.83
N VAL A 299 -7.85 0.87 -2.02
CA VAL A 299 -7.91 -0.42 -2.72
C VAL A 299 -7.36 -0.32 -4.15
N ARG A 300 -7.76 0.71 -4.91
CA ARG A 300 -7.25 0.95 -6.27
C ARG A 300 -5.76 1.28 -6.29
N PHE A 301 -5.29 2.03 -5.29
CA PHE A 301 -3.87 2.33 -5.13
C PHE A 301 -3.06 1.04 -4.97
N ILE A 302 -3.46 0.16 -4.05
CA ILE A 302 -2.81 -1.14 -3.85
C ILE A 302 -2.94 -2.05 -5.07
N ALA A 303 -4.08 -2.03 -5.77
CA ALA A 303 -4.26 -2.75 -7.02
C ALA A 303 -3.28 -2.30 -8.10
N ARG A 304 -3.04 -0.99 -8.23
CA ARG A 304 -2.05 -0.45 -9.16
C ARG A 304 -0.61 -0.84 -8.78
N CYS A 305 -0.26 -0.77 -7.49
CA CYS A 305 1.02 -1.28 -7.00
C CYS A 305 1.19 -2.77 -7.31
N THR A 306 0.12 -3.55 -7.19
CA THR A 306 0.11 -4.99 -7.49
C THR A 306 0.32 -5.26 -8.98
N SER A 307 -0.43 -4.58 -9.85
CA SER A 307 -0.28 -4.68 -11.31
C SER A 307 1.14 -4.37 -11.74
N LYS A 308 1.69 -3.25 -11.24
CA LYS A 308 3.07 -2.85 -11.53
C LYS A 308 4.07 -3.91 -11.08
N THR A 309 3.91 -4.43 -9.85
CA THR A 309 4.79 -5.49 -9.34
C THR A 309 4.73 -6.72 -10.26
N LEU A 310 3.54 -7.14 -10.70
CA LEU A 310 3.40 -8.27 -11.63
C LEU A 310 4.06 -7.99 -12.98
N GLU A 311 3.92 -6.78 -13.52
CA GLU A 311 4.60 -6.33 -14.74
C GLU A 311 6.12 -6.39 -14.60
N ASP A 312 6.68 -5.91 -13.49
CA ASP A 312 8.12 -5.97 -13.22
C ASP A 312 8.64 -7.42 -13.14
N TYR A 313 7.86 -8.33 -12.53
CA TYR A 313 8.17 -9.76 -12.48
C TYR A 313 8.08 -10.44 -13.85
N LEU A 314 7.04 -10.14 -14.64
CA LEU A 314 6.85 -10.67 -15.99
C LEU A 314 7.98 -10.22 -16.92
N PHE A 315 8.30 -8.92 -16.88
CA PHE A 315 9.41 -8.36 -17.65
C PHE A 315 10.73 -9.07 -17.32
N ALA A 316 11.03 -9.26 -16.04
CA ALA A 316 12.23 -9.99 -15.62
C ALA A 316 12.25 -11.46 -16.09
N ALA A 317 11.08 -12.10 -16.16
CA ALA A 317 10.95 -13.48 -16.63
C ALA A 317 11.14 -13.62 -18.16
N GLU A 318 10.83 -12.57 -18.93
CA GLU A 318 11.01 -12.52 -20.38
C GLU A 318 12.44 -12.19 -20.82
N LEU A 319 13.26 -11.60 -19.94
CA LEU A 319 14.64 -11.25 -20.26
C LEU A 319 15.49 -12.52 -20.54
N PRO A 320 16.29 -12.53 -21.62
CA PRO A 320 17.21 -13.63 -21.88
C PRO A 320 18.25 -13.72 -20.75
N TYR A 321 18.56 -14.95 -20.33
CA TYR A 321 19.62 -15.20 -19.36
C TYR A 321 20.98 -14.85 -19.95
N LEU A 322 21.46 -13.63 -19.70
CA LEU A 322 22.84 -13.23 -19.94
C LEU A 322 23.64 -13.46 -18.66
N ASN A 323 24.78 -14.14 -18.82
CA ASN A 323 25.61 -14.63 -17.72
C ASN A 323 26.03 -13.47 -16.79
N SER A 324 25.90 -13.64 -15.48
CA SER A 324 26.07 -12.59 -14.43
C SER A 324 27.50 -12.02 -14.27
N ASN A 325 28.40 -12.33 -15.20
CA ASN A 325 29.77 -11.81 -15.25
C ASN A 325 29.93 -10.64 -16.24
N ASP A 326 28.85 -10.18 -16.87
CA ASP A 326 28.89 -9.06 -17.81
C ASP A 326 28.66 -7.71 -17.10
N PRO A 327 29.65 -6.79 -17.07
CA PRO A 327 29.55 -5.50 -16.40
C PRO A 327 28.44 -4.57 -16.95
N GLU A 328 27.88 -4.87 -18.14
CA GLU A 328 26.83 -4.04 -18.76
C GLU A 328 25.44 -4.20 -18.12
N TYR A 329 25.22 -5.23 -17.30
CA TYR A 329 23.92 -5.47 -16.62
C TYR A 329 23.50 -4.30 -15.71
N PHE A 330 24.47 -3.59 -15.12
CA PHE A 330 24.20 -2.45 -14.24
C PHE A 330 23.99 -1.13 -14.98
N LYS A 331 24.39 -1.02 -16.25
CA LYS A 331 24.22 0.21 -17.04
C LYS A 331 22.94 0.20 -17.88
N ALA A 332 22.47 -0.97 -18.33
CA ALA A 332 21.39 -1.06 -19.30
C ALA A 332 19.98 -1.26 -18.70
N GLY A 333 19.85 -1.72 -17.45
CA GLY A 333 18.55 -2.17 -16.92
C GLY A 333 17.71 -1.16 -16.13
N TYR A 334 18.32 -0.16 -15.49
CA TYR A 334 17.59 0.76 -14.58
C TYR A 334 18.08 2.22 -14.64
N SER A 335 18.99 2.57 -15.56
CA SER A 335 19.48 3.96 -15.74
C SER A 335 18.61 4.82 -16.67
N THR A 336 17.55 4.28 -17.29
CA THR A 336 16.74 5.00 -18.30
C THR A 336 15.49 5.70 -17.74
N PHE A 337 15.31 5.75 -16.41
CA PHE A 337 14.12 6.39 -15.81
C PHE A 337 14.44 7.47 -14.76
N LEU A 338 15.51 8.23 -14.97
CA LEU A 338 15.59 9.59 -14.45
C LEU A 338 15.33 10.55 -15.62
N PRO A 339 14.34 11.45 -15.55
CA PRO A 339 14.30 12.56 -16.49
C PRO A 339 15.58 13.38 -16.26
N ASN A 340 16.40 13.51 -17.30
CA ASN A 340 17.50 14.48 -17.28
C ASN A 340 16.92 15.89 -17.01
N PRO A 341 17.66 16.76 -16.29
CA PRO A 341 17.22 18.12 -16.00
C PRO A 341 16.93 18.96 -17.24
#